data_AF-A0A401J4I6-F1
#
_entry.id   AF-A0A401J4I6-F1
#
_cell.length_a   1.000
_cell.length_b   1.000
_cell.length_c   1.000
_cell.angle_alpha   90.00
_cell.angle_beta   90.00
_cell.angle_gamma   90.00
#
_symmetry.space_group_name_H-M   'P 1'
#
loop_
_entity.id
_entity.type
_entity.pdbx_description
1 polymer ?
#
loop_
_entity_poly.entity_id
_entity_poly.type
_entity_poly.pdbx_seq_one_letter_code
_entity_poly.pdbx_strand_id
1 'polypeptide(L)'
;MADRGPTESQELHQIKQLVRVAADALTLAQTLLADRIEQEKTAARQRRKRPLEVQPSEDVLANIRNIATAFEEQLTHPDRKFSECWRDLVKTRIHHRIHRAGRPGAAILLRMIEEPDVFVDQKVLASSAGVASKSPNVIKVYVCHLRNGLEDHGLPADLIETGTRSYRLRAHAIPKIMELVTRP
;
A
#
# COMPACT_ATOMS: atom_id res chain seq x y z
N MET A 1 -9.23 49.98 18.30
CA MET A 1 -8.17 49.10 18.83
C MET A 1 -8.73 47.70 18.84
N ALA A 2 -8.23 46.82 17.95
CA ALA A 2 -8.78 45.48 17.78
C ALA A 2 -8.04 44.50 18.69
N ASP A 3 -8.81 43.92 19.60
CA ASP A 3 -8.44 42.91 20.58
C ASP A 3 -8.00 41.61 19.87
N ARG A 4 -6.68 41.37 19.80
CA ARG A 4 -6.06 40.15 19.24
C ARG A 4 -5.41 39.34 20.37
N GLY A 5 -6.21 38.66 21.17
CA GLY A 5 -5.75 37.63 22.10
C GLY A 5 -6.96 36.79 22.48
N PRO A 6 -7.02 35.49 22.13
CA PRO A 6 -6.09 34.43 22.59
C PRO A 6 -5.71 33.38 21.52
N THR A 7 -6.13 33.54 20.26
CA THR A 7 -6.09 32.52 19.21
C THR A 7 -4.70 32.29 18.61
N GLU A 8 -3.92 33.36 18.40
CA GLU A 8 -2.55 33.27 17.86
C GLU A 8 -1.62 32.44 18.78
N SER A 9 -1.85 32.48 20.09
CA SER A 9 -1.07 31.71 21.07
C SER A 9 -1.38 30.21 21.02
N GLN A 10 -2.64 29.84 20.79
CA GLN A 10 -3.06 28.44 20.64
C GLN A 10 -2.58 27.84 19.32
N GLU A 11 -2.68 28.57 18.21
CA GLU A 11 -2.17 28.11 16.91
C GLU A 11 -0.66 27.93 16.93
N LEU A 12 0.08 28.88 17.52
CA LEU A 12 1.54 28.76 17.68
C LEU A 12 1.92 27.57 18.57
N HIS A 13 1.12 27.28 19.61
CA HIS A 13 1.33 26.11 20.46
C HIS A 13 1.08 24.80 19.69
N GLN A 14 0.03 24.75 18.88
CA GLN A 14 -0.31 23.60 18.06
C GLN A 14 0.77 23.33 16.99
N ILE A 15 1.27 24.38 16.33
CA ILE A 15 2.38 24.27 15.38
C ILE A 15 3.64 23.74 16.08
N LYS A 16 3.98 24.26 17.27
CA LYS A 16 5.12 23.75 18.05
C LYS A 16 4.97 22.29 18.43
N GLN A 17 3.76 21.85 18.80
CA GLN A 17 3.49 20.44 19.09
C GLN A 17 3.65 19.57 17.84
N LEU A 18 3.13 20.00 16.68
CA LEU A 18 3.26 19.26 15.42
C LEU A 18 4.72 19.13 14.97
N VAL A 19 5.50 20.21 15.07
CA VAL A 19 6.94 20.19 14.75
C VAL A 19 7.70 19.24 15.68
N ARG A 20 7.34 19.20 16.97
CA ARG A 20 7.94 18.28 17.93
C ARG A 20 7.63 16.82 17.60
N VAL A 21 6.37 16.50 17.31
CA VAL A 21 5.96 15.15 16.90
C VAL A 21 6.66 14.72 15.60
N ALA A 22 6.81 15.63 14.63
CA ALA A 22 7.54 15.36 13.41
C ALA A 22 9.03 15.09 13.65
N ALA A 23 9.67 15.84 14.55
CA ALA A 23 11.06 15.62 14.94
C ALA A 23 11.26 14.28 15.66
N ASP A 24 10.35 13.92 16.57
CA ASP A 24 10.38 12.63 17.27
C ASP A 24 10.18 11.46 16.28
N ALA A 25 9.26 11.60 15.32
CA ALA A 25 9.05 10.62 14.26
C ALA A 25 10.26 10.47 13.33
N LEU A 26 10.92 11.58 12.95
CA LEU A 26 12.15 11.55 12.15
C LEU A 26 13.29 10.86 12.90
N THR A 27 13.42 11.14 14.20
CA THR A 27 14.43 10.50 15.05
C THR A 27 14.20 9.00 15.14
N LEU A 28 12.96 8.58 15.38
CA LEU A 28 12.60 7.16 15.40
C LEU A 28 12.88 6.48 14.06
N ALA A 29 12.53 7.12 12.95
CA ALA A 29 12.82 6.61 11.62
C ALA A 29 14.33 6.46 11.37
N GLN A 30 15.15 7.43 11.81
CA GLN A 30 16.60 7.34 11.75
C GLN A 30 17.16 6.20 12.59
N THR A 31 16.63 5.97 13.80
CA THR A 31 17.02 4.83 14.65
C THR A 31 16.68 3.50 13.99
N LEU A 32 15.47 3.35 13.45
CA LEU A 32 15.05 2.13 12.75
C LEU A 32 15.88 1.87 11.49
N LEU A 33 16.27 2.92 10.76
CA LEU A 33 17.19 2.81 9.62
C LEU A 33 18.60 2.40 10.07
N ALA A 34 19.12 2.96 11.15
CA ALA A 34 20.41 2.58 11.71
C ALA A 34 20.41 1.12 12.17
N ASP A 35 19.36 0.67 12.86
CA ASP A 35 19.18 -0.72 13.28
C ASP A 35 19.07 -1.66 12.09
N ARG A 36 18.37 -1.26 11.02
CA ARG A 36 18.29 -2.04 9.77
C ARG A 36 19.66 -2.18 9.11
N ILE A 37 20.44 -1.10 9.05
CA ILE A 37 21.80 -1.10 8.52
C ILE A 37 22.73 -1.97 9.37
N GLU A 38 22.61 -1.93 10.70
CA GLU A 38 23.33 -2.82 11.64
C GLU A 38 22.92 -4.29 11.45
N GLN A 39 21.64 -4.58 11.28
CA GLN A 39 21.11 -5.92 10.98
C GLN A 39 21.61 -6.43 9.62
N GLU A 40 21.68 -5.57 8.61
CA GLU A 40 22.24 -5.92 7.30
C GLU A 40 23.76 -6.15 7.38
N LYS A 41 24.49 -5.35 8.17
CA LYS A 41 25.94 -5.55 8.41
C LYS A 41 26.21 -6.83 9.20
N THR A 42 25.39 -7.16 10.20
CA THR A 42 25.52 -8.41 10.98
C THR A 42 25.13 -9.62 10.13
N ALA A 43 24.08 -9.52 9.30
CA ALA A 43 23.73 -10.53 8.31
C ALA A 43 24.81 -10.69 7.22
N ALA A 44 25.45 -9.60 6.78
CA ALA A 44 26.59 -9.63 5.85
C ALA A 44 27.83 -10.27 6.47
N ARG A 45 28.08 -10.06 7.77
CA ARG A 45 29.14 -10.75 8.52
C ARG A 45 28.86 -12.25 8.66
N GLN A 46 27.60 -12.65 8.88
CA GLN A 46 27.20 -14.08 8.90
C GLN A 46 27.23 -14.73 7.50
N ARG A 47 27.01 -13.95 6.43
CA ARG A 47 27.05 -14.41 5.03
C ARG A 47 28.44 -14.64 4.44
N ARG A 48 29.54 -14.31 5.14
CA ARG A 48 30.93 -14.58 4.72
C ARG A 48 31.30 -16.07 4.53
N LYS A 49 30.34 -17.01 4.63
CA LYS A 49 30.53 -18.44 4.34
C LYS A 49 29.90 -18.92 3.02
N ARG A 50 29.36 -18.06 2.16
CA ARG A 50 28.92 -18.46 0.81
C ARG A 50 29.31 -17.43 -0.25
N PRO A 51 30.01 -17.82 -1.33
CA PRO A 51 30.17 -16.96 -2.49
C PRO A 51 28.97 -17.14 -3.42
N LEU A 52 28.30 -16.05 -3.80
CA LEU A 52 28.37 -15.52 -5.17
C LEU A 52 27.58 -14.20 -5.22
N GLU A 53 28.24 -13.16 -5.69
CA GLU A 53 27.66 -11.86 -6.02
C GLU A 53 26.54 -12.02 -7.05
N VAL A 54 25.39 -11.43 -6.80
CA VAL A 54 24.42 -11.10 -7.85
C VAL A 54 24.35 -9.59 -7.85
N GLN A 55 24.94 -8.97 -8.88
CA GLN A 55 24.73 -7.55 -9.14
C GLN A 55 23.22 -7.31 -9.28
N PRO A 56 22.67 -6.20 -8.76
CA PRO A 56 21.26 -5.88 -8.95
C PRO A 56 20.98 -5.86 -10.46
N SER A 57 20.02 -6.68 -10.90
CA SER A 57 19.68 -6.76 -12.32
C SER A 57 19.25 -5.39 -12.84
N GLU A 58 19.44 -5.17 -14.13
CA GLU A 58 19.06 -3.93 -14.82
C GLU A 58 17.58 -3.57 -14.57
N ASP A 59 16.73 -4.58 -14.36
CA ASP A 59 15.32 -4.45 -13.98
C ASP A 59 15.09 -3.81 -12.59
N VAL A 60 15.98 -4.06 -11.63
CA VAL A 60 15.92 -3.43 -10.30
C VAL A 60 16.26 -1.95 -10.40
N LEU A 61 17.26 -1.60 -11.20
CA LEU A 61 17.64 -0.21 -11.46
C LEU A 61 16.56 0.53 -12.26
N ALA A 62 15.93 -0.13 -13.23
CA ALA A 62 14.80 0.41 -13.97
C ALA A 62 13.59 0.69 -13.06
N ASN A 63 13.30 -0.21 -12.13
CA ASN A 63 12.21 0.00 -11.17
C ASN A 63 12.50 1.07 -10.12
N ILE A 64 13.74 1.17 -9.63
CA ILE A 64 14.15 2.28 -8.75
C ILE A 64 13.99 3.61 -9.49
N ARG A 65 14.37 3.67 -10.78
CA ARG A 65 14.14 4.84 -11.63
C ARG A 65 12.65 5.13 -11.75
N ASN A 66 11.81 4.17 -12.09
CA ASN A 66 10.36 4.37 -12.22
C ASN A 66 9.69 4.86 -10.92
N ILE A 67 10.15 4.37 -9.76
CA ILE A 67 9.69 4.85 -8.45
C ILE A 67 10.14 6.29 -8.23
N ALA A 68 11.39 6.62 -8.56
CA ALA A 68 11.91 7.98 -8.46
C ALA A 68 11.20 8.94 -9.42
N THR A 69 10.88 8.51 -10.66
CA THR A 69 10.15 9.33 -11.64
C THR A 69 8.72 9.59 -11.19
N ALA A 70 8.04 8.58 -10.62
CA ALA A 70 6.71 8.77 -10.02
C ALA A 70 6.75 9.72 -8.81
N PHE A 71 7.87 9.75 -8.08
CA PHE A 71 8.12 10.70 -6.99
C PHE A 71 8.49 12.11 -7.48
N GLU A 72 9.14 12.24 -8.64
CA GLU A 72 9.44 13.54 -9.29
C GLU A 72 8.21 14.18 -9.93
N GLU A 73 7.35 13.39 -10.58
CA GLU A 73 6.03 13.84 -11.06
C GLU A 73 5.15 14.35 -9.90
N GLN A 74 5.33 13.77 -8.71
CA GLN A 74 4.68 14.20 -7.47
C GLN A 74 5.17 15.56 -6.95
N LEU A 75 6.43 15.94 -7.22
CA LEU A 75 6.96 17.27 -6.89
C LEU A 75 6.49 18.36 -7.88
N THR A 76 6.04 17.96 -9.07
CA THR A 76 5.59 18.88 -10.13
C THR A 76 4.08 19.17 -10.12
N HIS A 77 3.27 18.40 -9.38
CA HIS A 77 1.82 18.57 -9.31
C HIS A 77 1.27 18.61 -7.87
N PRO A 78 1.35 19.77 -7.18
CA PRO A 78 0.97 19.92 -5.77
C PRO A 78 -0.55 19.86 -5.49
N ASP A 79 -1.41 19.91 -6.52
CA ASP A 79 -2.87 19.98 -6.36
C ASP A 79 -3.57 18.61 -6.23
N ARG A 80 -2.89 17.49 -6.49
CA ARG A 80 -3.45 16.15 -6.27
C ARG A 80 -3.10 15.65 -4.88
N LYS A 81 -4.12 15.22 -4.12
CA LYS A 81 -3.92 14.59 -2.81
C LYS A 81 -3.11 13.31 -3.00
N PHE A 82 -1.97 13.20 -2.31
CA PHE A 82 -1.08 12.03 -2.30
C PHE A 82 -1.82 10.68 -2.20
N SER A 83 -2.89 10.64 -1.40
CA SER A 83 -3.76 9.47 -1.23
C SER A 83 -4.38 8.99 -2.56
N GLU A 84 -4.81 9.89 -3.43
CA GLU A 84 -5.44 9.55 -4.72
C GLU A 84 -4.41 8.97 -5.70
N CYS A 85 -3.23 9.59 -5.80
CA CYS A 85 -2.14 9.09 -6.64
C CYS A 85 -1.65 7.71 -6.17
N TRP A 86 -1.53 7.49 -4.86
CA TRP A 86 -1.17 6.19 -4.31
C TRP A 86 -2.22 5.12 -4.63
N ARG A 87 -3.51 5.45 -4.50
CA ARG A 87 -4.62 4.54 -4.86
C ARG A 87 -4.57 4.14 -6.32
N ASP A 88 -4.37 5.10 -7.23
CA ASP A 88 -4.27 4.84 -8.66
C ASP A 88 -3.06 3.97 -9.00
N LEU A 89 -1.91 4.24 -8.37
CA LEU A 89 -0.69 3.46 -8.55
C LEU A 89 -0.90 2.01 -8.08
N VAL A 90 -1.37 1.80 -6.85
CA VAL A 90 -1.58 0.46 -6.28
C VAL A 90 -2.62 -0.30 -7.09
N LYS A 91 -3.73 0.33 -7.47
CA LYS A 91 -4.75 -0.27 -8.32
C LYS A 91 -4.19 -0.71 -9.67
N THR A 92 -3.37 0.13 -10.29
CA THR A 92 -2.70 -0.19 -11.57
C THR A 92 -1.74 -1.37 -11.40
N ARG A 93 -0.94 -1.39 -10.34
CA ARG A 93 -0.02 -2.51 -10.07
C ARG A 93 -0.73 -3.81 -9.72
N ILE A 94 -1.80 -3.77 -8.93
CA ILE A 94 -2.66 -4.94 -8.67
C ILE A 94 -3.19 -5.48 -10.00
N HIS A 95 -3.72 -4.62 -10.88
CA HIS A 95 -4.24 -5.05 -12.18
C HIS A 95 -3.16 -5.73 -13.04
N HIS A 96 -1.95 -5.18 -13.08
CA HIS A 96 -0.83 -5.72 -13.84
C HIS A 96 -0.17 -6.96 -13.22
N ARG A 97 -0.28 -7.20 -11.92
CA ARG A 97 0.31 -8.40 -11.28
C ARG A 97 -0.72 -9.52 -11.11
N ILE A 98 -2.00 -9.17 -10.92
CA ILE A 98 -3.11 -10.10 -10.72
C ILE A 98 -4.08 -9.99 -11.92
N HIS A 99 -3.58 -10.38 -13.10
CA HIS A 99 -4.24 -10.21 -14.40
C HIS A 99 -5.68 -10.73 -14.44
N ARG A 100 -5.95 -11.87 -13.79
CA ARG A 100 -7.28 -12.51 -13.74
C ARG A 100 -8.35 -11.62 -13.13
N ALA A 101 -8.00 -10.77 -12.17
CA ALA A 101 -8.94 -9.92 -11.45
C ALA A 101 -9.44 -8.73 -12.30
N GLY A 102 -8.65 -8.29 -13.28
CA GLY A 102 -8.95 -7.11 -14.09
C GLY A 102 -9.02 -5.81 -13.28
N ARG A 103 -9.38 -4.71 -13.94
CA ARG A 103 -9.56 -3.40 -13.29
C ARG A 103 -10.59 -3.40 -12.14
N PRO A 104 -11.76 -4.06 -12.27
CA PRO A 104 -12.75 -4.10 -11.19
C PRO A 104 -12.26 -4.90 -9.98
N GLY A 105 -11.60 -6.05 -10.21
CA GLY A 105 -11.01 -6.82 -9.12
C GLY A 105 -9.88 -6.08 -8.40
N ALA A 106 -9.06 -5.31 -9.14
CA ALA A 106 -8.05 -4.45 -8.51
C ALA A 106 -8.64 -3.39 -7.58
N ALA A 107 -9.77 -2.79 -7.97
CA ALA A 107 -10.48 -1.84 -7.13
C ALA A 107 -11.07 -2.50 -5.86
N ILE A 108 -11.62 -3.71 -6.01
CA ILE A 108 -12.16 -4.53 -4.91
C ILE A 108 -11.05 -4.86 -3.92
N LEU A 109 -9.89 -5.32 -4.40
CA LEU A 109 -8.76 -5.65 -3.54
C LEU A 109 -8.23 -4.41 -2.80
N LEU A 110 -8.04 -3.29 -3.51
CA LEU A 110 -7.63 -2.03 -2.89
C LEU A 110 -8.60 -1.60 -1.78
N ARG A 111 -9.91 -1.71 -2.03
CA ARG A 111 -10.92 -1.37 -1.02
C ARG A 111 -10.79 -2.23 0.25
N MET A 112 -10.48 -3.52 0.11
CA MET A 112 -10.24 -4.41 1.26
C MET A 112 -8.88 -4.20 1.94
N ILE A 113 -7.88 -3.69 1.22
CA ILE A 113 -6.57 -3.29 1.80
C ILE A 113 -6.72 -2.05 2.68
N GLU A 114 -7.60 -1.12 2.31
CA GLU A 114 -7.88 0.09 3.10
C GLU A 114 -8.55 -0.20 4.44
N GLU A 115 -9.34 -1.28 4.52
CA GLU A 115 -10.06 -1.71 5.73
C GLU A 115 -9.84 -3.20 5.99
N PRO A 116 -8.63 -3.59 6.42
CA PRO A 116 -8.34 -4.99 6.70
C PRO A 116 -9.07 -5.49 7.94
N ASP A 117 -9.27 -6.80 7.99
CA ASP A 117 -10.03 -7.51 9.02
C ASP A 117 -11.51 -7.07 9.20
N VAL A 118 -12.00 -6.19 8.33
CA VAL A 118 -13.40 -5.75 8.27
C VAL A 118 -14.13 -6.46 7.12
N PHE A 119 -15.35 -6.92 7.38
CA PHE A 119 -16.24 -7.45 6.34
C PHE A 119 -16.88 -6.29 5.56
N VAL A 120 -16.47 -6.12 4.31
CA VAL A 120 -16.99 -5.09 3.40
C VAL A 120 -18.17 -5.68 2.60
N ASP A 121 -19.31 -4.99 2.61
CA ASP A 121 -20.52 -5.44 1.91
C ASP A 121 -20.34 -5.46 0.37
N GLN A 122 -20.96 -6.43 -0.28
CA GLN A 122 -20.95 -6.59 -1.74
C GLN A 122 -21.38 -5.32 -2.49
N LYS A 123 -22.32 -4.53 -1.96
CA LYS A 123 -22.75 -3.27 -2.58
C LYS A 123 -21.63 -2.24 -2.58
N VAL A 124 -20.90 -2.12 -1.47
CA VAL A 124 -19.76 -1.20 -1.36
C VAL A 124 -18.66 -1.64 -2.32
N LEU A 125 -18.36 -2.94 -2.39
CA LEU A 125 -17.39 -3.49 -3.34
C LEU A 125 -17.81 -3.26 -4.79
N ALA A 126 -19.10 -3.37 -5.11
CA ALA A 126 -19.63 -3.07 -6.43
C ALA A 126 -19.46 -1.59 -6.81
N SER A 127 -19.75 -0.68 -5.88
CA SER A 127 -19.51 0.75 -6.06
C SER A 127 -18.02 1.05 -6.28
N SER A 128 -17.11 0.46 -5.49
CA SER A 128 -15.67 0.62 -5.67
C SER A 128 -15.17 0.04 -7.00
N ALA A 129 -15.75 -1.07 -7.44
CA ALA A 129 -15.43 -1.74 -8.70
C ALA A 129 -15.91 -0.96 -9.95
N GLY A 130 -16.84 -0.01 -9.78
CA GLY A 130 -17.46 0.71 -10.89
C GLY A 130 -18.32 -0.19 -11.77
N VAL A 131 -18.86 -1.29 -11.22
CA VAL A 131 -19.66 -2.23 -12.02
C VAL A 131 -21.09 -1.71 -12.18
N ALA A 132 -21.57 -1.66 -13.42
CA ALA A 132 -22.95 -1.26 -13.71
C ALA A 132 -23.98 -2.35 -13.39
N SER A 133 -23.53 -3.61 -13.31
CA SER A 133 -24.41 -4.76 -13.06
C SER A 133 -24.95 -4.76 -11.63
N LYS A 134 -26.26 -4.96 -11.51
CA LYS A 134 -26.96 -5.10 -10.21
C LYS A 134 -26.85 -6.51 -9.62
N SER A 135 -26.24 -7.46 -10.34
CA SER A 135 -26.17 -8.85 -9.91
C SER A 135 -25.07 -9.05 -8.85
N PRO A 136 -25.39 -9.64 -7.67
CA PRO A 136 -24.40 -9.92 -6.62
C PRO A 136 -23.35 -10.95 -7.07
N ASN A 137 -23.67 -11.76 -8.08
CA ASN A 137 -22.77 -12.77 -8.63
C ASN A 137 -21.52 -12.16 -9.26
N VAL A 138 -21.60 -10.91 -9.75
CA VAL A 138 -20.45 -10.22 -10.37
C VAL A 138 -19.31 -10.04 -9.37
N ILE A 139 -19.62 -9.64 -8.13
CA ILE A 139 -18.61 -9.49 -7.08
C ILE A 139 -18.03 -10.85 -6.68
N LYS A 140 -18.87 -11.88 -6.62
CA LYS A 140 -18.40 -13.25 -6.37
C LYS A 140 -17.38 -13.70 -7.42
N VAL A 141 -17.62 -13.42 -8.70
CA VAL A 141 -16.68 -13.74 -9.80
C VAL A 141 -15.36 -13.00 -9.61
N TYR A 142 -15.38 -11.69 -9.36
CA TYR A 142 -14.13 -10.93 -9.14
C TYR A 142 -13.37 -11.40 -7.90
N VAL A 143 -14.05 -11.74 -6.81
CA VAL A 143 -13.40 -12.32 -5.62
C VAL A 143 -12.79 -13.69 -5.93
N CYS A 144 -13.47 -14.54 -6.71
CA CYS A 144 -12.88 -15.79 -7.19
C CYS A 144 -11.62 -15.55 -8.04
N HIS A 145 -11.66 -14.58 -8.96
CA HIS A 145 -10.49 -14.23 -9.77
C HIS A 145 -9.33 -13.69 -8.92
N LEU A 146 -9.63 -12.91 -7.89
CA LEU A 146 -8.64 -12.42 -6.94
C LEU A 146 -8.00 -13.56 -6.15
N ARG A 147 -8.81 -14.47 -5.59
CA ARG A 147 -8.31 -15.65 -4.87
C ARG A 147 -7.39 -16.50 -5.73
N ASN A 148 -7.84 -16.87 -6.93
CA ASN A 148 -7.04 -17.65 -7.86
C ASN A 148 -5.76 -16.90 -8.24
N GLY A 149 -5.87 -15.59 -8.50
CA GLY A 149 -4.70 -14.78 -8.85
C GLY A 149 -3.71 -14.61 -7.69
N LEU A 150 -4.16 -14.65 -6.44
CA LEU A 150 -3.29 -14.67 -5.27
C LEU A 150 -2.62 -16.05 -5.09
N GLU A 151 -3.35 -17.13 -5.34
CA GLU A 151 -2.82 -18.51 -5.31
C GLU A 151 -1.74 -18.73 -6.36
N ASP A 152 -1.90 -18.15 -7.56
CA ASP A 152 -0.88 -18.16 -8.61
C ASP A 152 0.46 -17.55 -8.14
N HIS A 153 0.42 -16.69 -7.12
CA HIS A 153 1.59 -16.06 -6.47
C HIS A 153 1.97 -16.69 -5.12
N GLY A 154 1.44 -17.88 -4.81
CA GLY A 154 1.75 -18.63 -3.59
C GLY A 154 1.07 -18.08 -2.33
N LEU A 155 0.05 -17.25 -2.47
CA LEU A 155 -0.75 -16.73 -1.36
C LEU A 155 -2.07 -17.51 -1.27
N PRO A 156 -2.45 -18.06 -0.10
CA PRO A 156 -3.62 -18.93 -0.03
C PRO A 156 -4.92 -18.15 -0.27
N ALA A 157 -5.92 -18.80 -0.88
CA ALA A 157 -7.20 -18.16 -1.20
C ALA A 157 -8.03 -17.76 0.03
N ASP A 158 -7.76 -18.36 1.19
CA ASP A 158 -8.45 -18.09 2.46
C ASP A 158 -8.09 -16.73 3.07
N LEU A 159 -7.05 -16.06 2.55
CA LEU A 159 -6.72 -14.68 2.91
C LEU A 159 -7.88 -13.71 2.64
N ILE A 160 -8.68 -14.00 1.62
CA ILE A 160 -9.96 -13.32 1.38
C ILE A 160 -11.05 -14.24 1.91
N GLU A 161 -11.75 -13.83 2.95
CA GLU A 161 -12.83 -14.59 3.56
C GLU A 161 -14.20 -14.16 3.04
N THR A 162 -15.14 -15.09 3.03
CA THR A 162 -16.53 -14.84 2.66
C THR A 162 -17.39 -14.79 3.91
N GLY A 163 -18.10 -13.67 4.10
CA GLY A 163 -19.17 -13.52 5.07
C GLY A 163 -20.54 -13.51 4.39
N THR A 164 -21.58 -13.25 5.17
CA THR A 164 -22.95 -13.08 4.64
C THR A 164 -23.02 -11.82 3.78
N ARG A 165 -22.97 -12.00 2.45
CA ARG A 165 -22.99 -10.91 1.44
C ARG A 165 -21.83 -9.92 1.58
N SER A 166 -20.72 -10.35 2.16
CA SER A 166 -19.56 -9.51 2.43
C SER A 166 -18.27 -10.28 2.25
N TYR A 167 -17.16 -9.56 2.12
CA TYR A 167 -15.83 -10.15 2.03
C TYR A 167 -14.85 -9.39 2.91
N ARG A 168 -13.83 -10.10 3.40
CA ARG A 168 -12.81 -9.55 4.29
C ARG A 168 -11.44 -9.98 3.81
N LEU A 169 -10.49 -9.06 3.77
CA LEU A 169 -9.07 -9.39 3.64
C LEU A 169 -8.44 -9.47 5.03
N ARG A 170 -7.71 -10.54 5.31
CA ARG A 170 -6.98 -10.68 6.58
C ARG A 170 -5.81 -9.69 6.66
N ALA A 171 -5.64 -8.98 7.78
CA ALA A 171 -4.58 -7.96 7.89
C ALA A 171 -3.16 -8.51 7.68
N HIS A 172 -2.91 -9.75 8.14
CA HIS A 172 -1.60 -10.40 7.97
C HIS A 172 -1.25 -10.70 6.50
N ALA A 173 -2.22 -10.64 5.58
CA ALA A 173 -1.99 -10.78 4.14
C ALA A 173 -1.38 -9.51 3.52
N ILE A 174 -1.67 -8.33 4.09
CA ILE A 174 -1.33 -7.04 3.48
C ILE A 174 0.17 -6.93 3.17
N PRO A 175 1.10 -7.23 4.10
CA PRO A 175 2.53 -7.08 3.80
C PRO A 175 2.97 -7.89 2.58
N LYS A 176 2.46 -9.13 2.42
CA LYS A 176 2.79 -9.99 1.29
C LYS A 176 2.15 -9.55 -0.02
N ILE A 177 0.91 -9.07 0.04
CA ILE A 177 0.22 -8.51 -1.13
C ILE A 177 0.91 -7.22 -1.57
N MET A 178 1.26 -6.35 -0.63
CA MET A 178 2.01 -5.12 -0.88
C MET A 178 3.40 -5.41 -1.42
N GLU A 179 4.10 -6.42 -0.91
CA GLU A 179 5.34 -6.89 -1.50
C GLU A 179 5.12 -7.34 -2.95
N LEU A 180 4.12 -8.17 -3.24
CA LEU A 180 3.80 -8.62 -4.60
C LEU A 180 3.56 -7.46 -5.58
N VAL A 181 2.80 -6.43 -5.16
CA VAL A 181 2.45 -5.31 -6.04
C VAL A 181 3.49 -4.20 -6.03
N THR A 182 4.37 -4.13 -5.02
CA THR A 182 5.47 -3.14 -4.99
C THR A 182 6.79 -3.70 -5.49
N ARG A 183 6.90 -5.03 -5.63
CA ARG A 183 8.11 -5.68 -6.14
C ARG A 183 8.46 -5.15 -7.53
N PRO A 184 9.73 -4.79 -7.76
CA PRO A 184 10.23 -4.47 -9.08
C PRO A 184 9.92 -5.59 -10.10
#